data_AF-A0AAW4CCD6-F1
#
_entry.id   AF-A0AAW4CCD6-F1
#
_cell.length_a   1.000
_cell.length_b   1.000
_cell.length_c   1.000
_cell.angle_alpha   90.00
_cell.angle_beta   90.00
_cell.angle_gamma   90.00
#
_symmetry.space_group_name_H-M   'P 1'
#
loop_
_entity.id
_entity.type
_entity.pdbx_description
1 polymer ?
#
loop_
_entity_poly.entity_id
_entity_poly.type
_entity_poly.pdbx_seq_one_letter_code
_entity_poly.pdbx_strand_id
1 'polypeptide(L)'
;MKHLAPLELQSNMLRKLDKYLDDVVSPYWEILLYFLLGLFMLTGLIVIFFCDKSLADKFSSFGSFAGFLVSIAAFIYARREYLRQRGLNERVGMQTGSLPKLRNYLTSNVVMIASNFHSVTKGFKSNDGELSGGFDELEELEKDDIRFENNRLEKELHEIWQEFMAQKEKAFYYEAKFKSNFACKNEELENLILSLQDVLFLISFKLNKFQLRSNQSELLAERITDNAYYKLFIEDKFDTWDSLDKVDYDDVQKRLRVIVNEVIESLKF
;
A
#
# COMPACT_ATOMS: atom_id res chain seq x y z
N MET A 1 -19.28 22.61 39.12
CA MET A 1 -18.24 21.57 39.29
C MET A 1 -18.79 20.26 38.75
N LYS A 2 -18.46 19.92 37.50
CA LYS A 2 -18.94 18.72 36.82
C LYS A 2 -17.91 17.59 37.01
N HIS A 3 -18.28 16.56 37.75
CA HIS A 3 -17.58 15.27 37.77
C HIS A 3 -17.99 14.48 36.53
N LEU A 4 -17.23 14.59 35.45
CA LEU A 4 -17.31 13.75 34.24
C LEU A 4 -15.87 13.55 33.75
N ALA A 5 -15.12 12.66 34.39
CA ALA A 5 -13.73 12.35 34.04
C ALA A 5 -13.31 10.86 34.14
N PRO A 6 -14.05 9.90 34.74
CA PRO A 6 -13.54 8.53 34.82
C PRO A 6 -13.85 7.65 33.59
N LEU A 7 -14.86 7.98 32.77
CA LEU A 7 -15.30 7.13 31.65
C LEU A 7 -14.44 7.26 30.37
N GLU A 8 -13.98 8.46 30.02
CA GLU A 8 -13.10 8.66 28.86
C GLU A 8 -11.72 8.03 29.06
N LEU A 9 -11.19 8.10 30.28
CA LEU A 9 -9.87 7.56 30.65
C LEU A 9 -9.85 6.02 30.62
N GLN A 10 -10.95 5.37 31.05
CA GLN A 10 -11.10 3.91 30.92
C GLN A 10 -11.18 3.47 29.46
N SER A 11 -11.90 4.21 28.60
CA SER A 11 -11.99 3.88 27.17
C SER A 11 -10.64 3.98 26.45
N ASN A 12 -9.80 4.94 26.84
CA ASN A 12 -8.50 5.17 26.25
C ASN A 12 -7.44 4.17 26.73
N MET A 13 -7.53 3.72 27.98
CA MET A 13 -6.69 2.62 28.48
C MET A 13 -7.08 1.29 27.85
N LEU A 14 -8.38 0.99 27.69
CA LEU A 14 -8.84 -0.22 27.00
C LEU A 14 -8.39 -0.25 25.54
N ARG A 15 -8.51 0.86 24.81
CA ARG A 15 -7.99 0.97 23.42
C ARG A 15 -6.49 0.76 23.31
N LYS A 16 -5.71 1.25 24.28
CA LYS A 16 -4.26 1.02 24.30
C LYS A 16 -3.95 -0.43 24.64
N LEU A 17 -4.68 -1.05 25.57
CA LEU A 17 -4.52 -2.45 25.90
C LEU A 17 -4.86 -3.36 24.72
N ASP A 18 -5.94 -3.04 24.00
CA ASP A 18 -6.39 -3.72 22.79
C ASP A 18 -5.32 -3.62 21.68
N LYS A 19 -4.73 -2.43 21.52
CA LYS A 19 -3.62 -2.20 20.58
C LYS A 19 -2.33 -2.95 20.98
N TYR A 20 -2.05 -3.09 22.28
CA TYR A 20 -0.92 -3.88 22.79
C TYR A 20 -1.16 -5.39 22.69
N LEU A 21 -2.40 -5.85 22.81
CA LEU A 21 -2.77 -7.26 22.60
C LEU A 21 -2.78 -7.61 21.10
N ASP A 22 -3.13 -6.67 20.23
CA ASP A 22 -3.10 -6.81 18.77
C ASP A 22 -1.68 -7.08 18.22
N ASP A 23 -0.64 -6.53 18.85
CA ASP A 23 0.76 -6.72 18.44
C ASP A 23 1.44 -7.96 19.07
N VAL A 24 0.80 -8.62 20.06
CA VAL A 24 1.43 -9.68 20.88
C VAL A 24 0.91 -11.08 20.53
N VAL A 25 0.02 -11.25 19.55
CA VAL A 25 -0.39 -12.56 19.06
C VAL A 25 0.74 -13.18 18.22
N SER A 26 1.77 -13.64 18.93
CA SER A 26 2.85 -14.41 18.34
C SER A 26 2.33 -15.79 17.93
N PRO A 27 2.81 -16.35 16.81
CA PRO A 27 2.38 -17.65 16.30
C PRO A 27 2.59 -18.81 17.29
N TYR A 28 3.39 -18.60 18.35
CA TYR A 28 3.66 -19.59 19.38
C TYR A 28 2.44 -19.94 20.24
N TRP A 29 1.52 -19.00 20.47
CA TRP A 29 0.30 -19.28 21.23
C TRP A 29 -0.66 -20.19 20.47
N GLU A 30 -0.75 -20.05 19.14
CA GLU A 30 -1.57 -20.93 18.31
C GLU A 30 -1.01 -22.36 18.27
N ILE A 31 0.31 -22.51 18.13
CA ILE A 31 0.99 -23.80 18.18
C ILE A 31 0.78 -24.48 19.55
N LEU A 32 0.90 -23.71 20.64
CA LEU A 32 0.64 -24.20 21.99
C LEU A 32 -0.81 -24.68 22.15
N LEU A 33 -1.77 -23.92 21.61
CA LEU A 33 -3.19 -24.25 21.70
C LEU A 33 -3.51 -25.51 20.91
N TYR A 34 -2.97 -25.68 19.70
CA TYR A 34 -3.09 -26.92 18.92
C TYR A 34 -2.39 -28.12 19.59
N PHE A 35 -1.25 -27.91 20.23
CA PHE A 35 -0.54 -28.97 20.97
C PHE A 35 -1.36 -29.44 22.19
N LEU A 36 -1.87 -28.51 22.99
CA LEU A 36 -2.76 -28.81 24.13
C LEU A 36 -4.03 -29.52 23.66
N LEU A 37 -4.56 -29.15 22.49
CA LEU A 37 -5.70 -29.79 21.85
C LEU A 37 -5.42 -31.27 21.55
N GLY A 38 -4.26 -31.58 20.96
CA GLY A 38 -3.83 -32.94 20.66
C GLY A 38 -3.70 -33.79 21.93
N LEU A 39 -3.12 -33.23 22.99
CA LEU A 39 -2.98 -33.87 24.30
C LEU A 39 -4.34 -34.16 24.95
N PHE A 40 -5.29 -33.24 24.85
CA PHE A 40 -6.64 -33.40 25.41
C PHE A 40 -7.47 -34.44 24.63
N MET A 41 -7.35 -34.45 23.30
CA MET A 41 -7.97 -35.47 22.44
C MET A 41 -7.46 -36.87 22.77
N LEU A 42 -6.13 -37.00 22.96
CA LEU A 42 -5.49 -38.28 23.29
C LEU A 42 -5.93 -38.79 24.67
N THR A 43 -5.95 -37.91 25.68
CA THR A 43 -6.41 -38.28 27.04
C THR A 43 -7.90 -38.61 27.08
N GLY A 44 -8.75 -37.88 26.36
CA GLY A 44 -10.18 -38.19 26.21
C GLY A 44 -10.41 -39.57 25.58
N LEU A 45 -9.69 -39.90 24.51
CA LEU A 45 -9.71 -41.22 23.88
C LEU A 45 -9.29 -42.33 24.86
N ILE A 46 -8.20 -42.13 25.61
CA ILE A 46 -7.71 -43.10 26.58
C ILE A 46 -8.76 -43.35 27.67
N VAL A 47 -9.38 -42.31 28.22
CA VAL A 47 -10.40 -42.45 29.28
C VAL A 47 -11.64 -43.19 28.76
N ILE A 48 -12.08 -42.92 27.53
CA ILE A 48 -13.26 -43.59 26.95
C ILE A 48 -13.00 -45.09 26.70
N PHE A 49 -11.80 -45.46 26.21
CA PHE A 49 -11.49 -46.83 25.81
C PHE A 49 -10.92 -47.70 26.95
N PHE A 50 -10.20 -47.12 27.93
CA PHE A 50 -9.45 -47.90 28.92
C PHE A 50 -9.94 -47.77 30.37
N CYS A 51 -10.90 -46.89 30.70
CA CYS A 51 -11.45 -46.82 32.05
C CYS A 51 -12.71 -47.69 32.24
N ASP A 52 -12.63 -48.66 33.15
CA ASP A 52 -13.74 -49.48 33.62
C ASP A 52 -14.59 -48.74 34.67
N LYS A 53 -15.57 -47.97 34.20
CA LYS A 53 -16.66 -47.41 35.04
C LYS A 53 -18.02 -47.42 34.32
N SER A 54 -19.08 -47.26 35.12
CA SER A 54 -20.48 -47.36 34.72
C SER A 54 -20.84 -46.51 33.50
N LEU A 55 -21.91 -46.89 32.78
CA LEU A 55 -22.37 -46.23 31.56
C LEU A 55 -22.57 -44.71 31.75
N ALA A 56 -23.04 -44.26 32.92
CA ALA A 56 -23.30 -42.85 33.21
C ALA A 56 -22.01 -42.00 33.28
N ASP A 57 -20.93 -42.55 33.85
CA ASP A 57 -19.62 -41.88 33.88
C ASP A 57 -19.02 -41.77 32.46
N LYS A 58 -19.23 -42.79 31.62
CA LYS A 58 -18.85 -42.79 30.21
C LYS A 58 -19.65 -41.78 29.39
N PHE A 59 -20.94 -41.61 29.66
CA PHE A 59 -21.77 -40.60 29.01
C PHE A 59 -21.44 -39.16 29.43
N SER A 60 -21.15 -38.91 30.72
CA SER A 60 -20.72 -37.59 31.21
C SER A 60 -19.37 -37.16 30.62
N SER A 61 -18.41 -38.09 30.56
CA SER A 61 -17.11 -37.87 29.91
C SER A 61 -17.24 -37.69 28.39
N PHE A 62 -18.14 -38.42 27.74
CA PHE A 62 -18.46 -38.21 26.33
C PHE A 62 -19.12 -36.85 26.06
N GLY A 63 -20.04 -36.40 26.93
CA GLY A 63 -20.65 -35.07 26.84
C GLY A 63 -19.64 -33.93 27.00
N SER A 64 -18.69 -34.08 27.93
CA SER A 64 -17.60 -33.13 28.14
C SER A 64 -16.64 -33.09 26.95
N PHE A 65 -16.32 -34.25 26.38
CA PHE A 65 -15.51 -34.38 25.17
C PHE A 65 -16.20 -33.78 23.93
N ALA A 66 -17.48 -34.07 23.72
CA ALA A 66 -18.27 -33.50 22.63
C ALA A 66 -18.44 -31.97 22.78
N GLY A 67 -18.67 -31.47 24.00
CA GLY A 67 -18.73 -30.03 24.28
C GLY A 67 -17.41 -29.32 24.00
N PHE A 68 -16.28 -29.98 24.31
CA PHE A 68 -14.95 -29.49 23.95
C PHE A 68 -14.74 -29.45 22.42
N LEU A 69 -15.09 -30.51 21.69
CA LEU A 69 -15.02 -30.54 20.22
C LEU A 69 -15.85 -29.42 19.57
N VAL A 70 -17.08 -29.20 20.06
CA VAL A 70 -17.95 -28.11 19.59
C VAL A 70 -17.33 -26.75 19.89
N SER A 71 -16.76 -26.56 21.09
CA SER A 71 -16.08 -25.31 21.46
C SER A 71 -14.88 -25.01 20.56
N ILE A 72 -14.12 -26.04 20.17
CA ILE A 72 -13.00 -25.89 19.23
C ILE A 72 -13.51 -25.54 17.84
N ALA A 73 -14.52 -26.26 17.34
CA ALA A 73 -15.10 -25.96 16.04
C ALA A 73 -15.64 -24.52 16.00
N ALA A 74 -16.28 -24.07 17.07
CA ALA A 74 -16.73 -22.69 17.24
C ALA A 74 -15.56 -21.70 17.29
N PHE A 75 -14.46 -22.02 17.98
CA PHE A 75 -13.26 -21.18 18.03
C PHE A 75 -12.58 -21.06 16.65
N ILE A 76 -12.38 -22.17 15.94
CA ILE A 76 -11.81 -22.19 14.59
C ILE A 76 -12.69 -21.37 13.64
N TYR A 77 -14.01 -21.55 13.73
CA TYR A 77 -14.97 -20.79 12.93
C TYR A 77 -14.91 -19.29 13.27
N ALA A 78 -14.93 -18.93 14.55
CA ALA A 78 -14.84 -17.54 15.00
C ALA A 78 -13.53 -16.87 14.57
N ARG A 79 -12.39 -17.56 14.69
CA ARG A 79 -11.08 -17.08 14.20
C ARG A 79 -11.12 -16.86 12.69
N ARG A 80 -11.62 -17.82 11.93
CA ARG A 80 -11.72 -17.70 10.47
C ARG A 80 -12.60 -16.52 10.07
N GLU A 81 -13.73 -16.35 10.73
CA GLU A 81 -14.65 -15.24 10.48
C GLU A 81 -14.03 -13.89 10.87
N TYR A 82 -13.30 -13.85 11.99
CA TYR A 82 -12.55 -12.67 12.43
C TYR A 82 -11.48 -12.25 11.41
N LEU A 83 -10.63 -13.19 10.97
CA LEU A 83 -9.61 -12.93 9.95
C LEU A 83 -10.26 -12.47 8.64
N ARG A 84 -11.35 -13.13 8.22
CA ARG A 84 -12.12 -12.76 7.03
C ARG A 84 -12.62 -11.31 7.11
N GLN A 85 -13.14 -10.88 8.26
CA GLN A 85 -13.61 -9.51 8.46
C GLN A 85 -12.46 -8.49 8.47
N ARG A 86 -11.33 -8.80 9.12
CA ARG A 86 -10.14 -7.93 9.08
C ARG A 86 -9.59 -7.81 7.67
N GLY A 87 -9.41 -8.92 6.95
CA GLY A 87 -8.96 -8.90 5.56
C GLY A 87 -9.91 -8.14 4.64
N LEU A 88 -11.23 -8.25 4.86
CA LEU A 88 -12.22 -7.44 4.15
C LEU A 88 -12.06 -5.95 4.45
N ASN A 89 -11.86 -5.57 5.70
CA ASN A 89 -11.68 -4.17 6.10
C ASN A 89 -10.42 -3.55 5.47
N GLU A 90 -9.30 -4.26 5.46
CA GLU A 90 -8.08 -3.78 4.80
C GLU A 90 -8.29 -3.63 3.28
N ARG A 91 -8.99 -4.60 2.66
CA ARG A 91 -9.34 -4.53 1.23
C ARG A 91 -10.23 -3.33 0.90
N VAL A 92 -11.25 -3.07 1.72
CA VAL A 92 -12.11 -1.89 1.59
C VAL A 92 -11.30 -0.62 1.84
N GLY A 93 -10.39 -0.63 2.81
CA GLY A 93 -9.47 0.46 3.12
C GLY A 93 -8.60 0.85 1.92
N MET A 94 -8.07 -0.14 1.18
CA MET A 94 -7.36 0.11 -0.08
C MET A 94 -8.28 0.74 -1.13
N GLN A 95 -9.48 0.18 -1.31
CA GLN A 95 -10.44 0.61 -2.30
C GLN A 95 -10.96 2.05 -2.07
N THR A 96 -11.19 2.44 -0.82
CA THR A 96 -11.83 3.73 -0.49
C THR A 96 -10.85 4.76 0.09
N GLY A 97 -9.65 4.34 0.47
CA GLY A 97 -8.64 5.18 1.12
C GLY A 97 -7.42 5.41 0.25
N SER A 98 -6.47 4.47 0.27
CA SER A 98 -5.13 4.66 -0.30
C SER A 98 -5.11 4.73 -1.82
N LEU A 99 -5.84 3.87 -2.55
CA LEU A 99 -5.86 3.90 -4.02
C LEU A 99 -6.55 5.17 -4.57
N PRO A 100 -7.68 5.66 -4.04
CA PRO A 100 -8.22 6.96 -4.43
C PRO A 100 -7.27 8.13 -4.19
N LYS A 101 -6.54 8.16 -3.06
CA LYS A 101 -5.50 9.16 -2.81
C LYS A 101 -4.41 9.10 -3.89
N LEU A 102 -3.91 7.90 -4.18
CA LEU A 102 -2.88 7.69 -5.20
C LEU A 102 -3.34 8.14 -6.59
N ARG A 103 -4.57 7.77 -6.98
CA ARG A 103 -5.17 8.23 -8.24
C ARG A 103 -5.18 9.74 -8.34
N ASN A 104 -5.65 10.41 -7.29
CA ASN A 104 -5.74 11.87 -7.26
C ASN A 104 -4.35 12.50 -7.31
N TYR A 105 -3.38 11.97 -6.56
CA TYR A 105 -1.99 12.41 -6.60
C TYR A 105 -1.42 12.33 -8.02
N LEU A 106 -1.56 11.17 -8.68
CA LEU A 106 -1.03 10.97 -10.03
C LEU A 106 -1.66 11.93 -11.04
N THR A 107 -2.99 12.09 -11.00
CA THR A 107 -3.69 12.92 -11.98
C THR A 107 -3.47 14.41 -11.78
N SER A 108 -3.37 14.86 -10.52
CA SER A 108 -3.25 16.28 -10.20
C SER A 108 -1.82 16.80 -10.39
N ASN A 109 -0.81 15.93 -10.21
CA ASN A 109 0.59 16.35 -10.21
C ASN A 109 1.34 16.05 -11.52
N VAL A 110 0.76 15.29 -12.47
CA VAL A 110 1.49 14.86 -13.69
C VAL A 110 2.07 16.01 -14.51
N VAL A 111 1.33 17.10 -14.70
CA VAL A 111 1.81 18.27 -15.46
C VAL A 111 2.98 18.94 -14.74
N MET A 112 2.88 19.08 -13.41
CA MET A 112 3.95 19.68 -12.62
C MET A 112 5.20 18.80 -12.60
N ILE A 113 5.04 17.48 -12.50
CA ILE A 113 6.16 16.52 -12.60
C ILE A 113 6.85 16.63 -13.97
N ALA A 114 6.06 16.63 -15.05
CA ALA A 114 6.58 16.78 -16.41
C ALA A 114 7.28 18.13 -16.62
N SER A 115 6.67 19.23 -16.15
CA SER A 115 7.23 20.57 -16.21
C SER A 115 8.56 20.65 -15.47
N ASN A 116 8.60 20.19 -14.21
CA ASN A 116 9.83 20.15 -13.42
C ASN A 116 10.92 19.32 -14.11
N PHE A 117 10.54 18.19 -14.70
CA PHE A 117 11.46 17.35 -15.47
C PHE A 117 12.05 18.11 -16.67
N HIS A 118 11.22 18.75 -17.50
CA HIS A 118 11.69 19.50 -18.67
C HIS A 118 12.58 20.66 -18.26
N SER A 119 12.19 21.43 -17.24
CA SER A 119 12.97 22.55 -16.69
C SER A 119 14.39 22.15 -16.28
N VAL A 120 14.59 20.96 -15.71
CA VAL A 120 15.92 20.54 -15.19
C VAL A 120 16.70 19.63 -16.14
N THR A 121 16.14 19.29 -17.30
CA THR A 121 16.77 18.37 -18.27
C THR A 121 17.02 19.02 -19.62
N LYS A 122 15.98 19.15 -20.44
CA LYS A 122 16.07 19.49 -21.87
C LYS A 122 15.50 20.86 -22.23
N GLY A 123 14.91 21.57 -21.27
CA GLY A 123 14.17 22.81 -21.53
C GLY A 123 12.84 22.53 -22.23
N PHE A 124 12.22 23.59 -22.74
CA PHE A 124 10.94 23.52 -23.44
C PHE A 124 11.11 24.00 -24.88
N LYS A 125 10.29 23.45 -25.77
CA LYS A 125 10.16 23.93 -27.14
C LYS A 125 9.36 25.22 -27.14
N SER A 126 9.88 26.22 -27.83
CA SER A 126 9.12 27.39 -28.27
C SER A 126 8.18 27.02 -29.42
N ASN A 127 7.24 27.92 -29.75
CA ASN A 127 6.33 27.74 -30.89
C ASN A 127 7.08 27.63 -32.24
N ASP A 128 8.30 28.16 -32.31
CA ASP A 128 9.16 28.12 -33.50
C ASP A 128 10.04 26.85 -33.55
N GLY A 129 9.93 25.97 -32.55
CA GLY A 129 10.67 24.72 -32.45
C GLY A 129 12.07 24.84 -31.85
N GLU A 130 12.52 26.05 -31.52
CA GLU A 130 13.76 26.27 -30.77
C GLU A 130 13.57 25.84 -29.32
N LEU A 131 14.58 25.15 -28.76
CA LEU A 131 14.61 24.80 -27.34
C LEU A 131 15.08 26.01 -26.54
N SER A 132 14.28 26.42 -25.55
CA SER A 132 14.57 27.49 -24.62
C SER A 132 14.34 27.01 -23.18
N GLY A 133 15.07 27.58 -22.23
CA GLY A 133 15.07 27.12 -20.85
C GLY A 133 15.93 25.88 -20.65
N GLY A 134 15.76 25.22 -19.51
CA GLY A 134 16.62 24.13 -19.09
C GLY A 134 17.51 24.54 -17.91
N PHE A 135 18.19 23.56 -17.33
CA PHE A 135 18.80 23.71 -16.01
C PHE A 135 19.78 24.89 -15.89
N ASP A 136 20.53 25.16 -16.96
CA ASP A 136 21.56 26.21 -16.98
C ASP A 136 20.98 27.63 -17.16
N GLU A 137 19.75 27.73 -17.66
CA GLU A 137 19.02 28.99 -17.87
C GLU A 137 18.13 29.37 -16.69
N LEU A 138 17.88 28.44 -15.76
CA LEU A 138 17.10 28.69 -14.55
C LEU A 138 17.86 29.55 -13.54
N GLU A 139 17.17 30.55 -12.99
CA GLU A 139 17.63 31.32 -11.84
C GLU A 139 17.72 30.43 -10.59
N GLU A 140 18.58 30.78 -9.62
CA GLU A 140 18.72 29.98 -8.39
C GLU A 140 17.41 29.93 -7.57
N LEU A 141 16.59 30.98 -7.61
CA LEU A 141 15.27 30.98 -6.97
C LEU A 141 14.32 29.96 -7.62
N GLU A 142 14.31 29.86 -8.95
CA GLU A 142 13.48 28.90 -9.67
C GLU A 142 13.93 27.45 -9.38
N LYS A 143 15.24 27.23 -9.27
CA LYS A 143 15.79 25.92 -8.86
C LYS A 143 15.35 25.54 -7.44
N ASP A 144 15.34 26.51 -6.53
CA ASP A 144 14.89 26.28 -5.15
C ASP A 144 13.39 25.97 -5.09
N ASP A 145 12.56 26.66 -5.87
CA ASP A 145 11.12 26.38 -5.99
C ASP A 145 10.85 24.97 -6.54
N ILE A 146 11.52 24.59 -7.63
CA ILE A 146 11.42 23.24 -8.19
C ILE A 146 11.89 22.19 -7.17
N ARG A 147 12.96 22.47 -6.41
CA ARG A 147 13.46 21.57 -5.37
C ARG A 147 12.44 21.38 -4.25
N PHE A 148 11.82 22.46 -3.80
CA PHE A 148 10.78 22.41 -2.77
C PHE A 148 9.58 21.59 -3.24
N GLU A 149 9.06 21.86 -4.43
CA GLU A 149 7.92 21.11 -4.98
C GLU A 149 8.26 19.64 -5.25
N ASN A 150 9.44 19.33 -5.77
CA ASN A 150 9.85 17.94 -5.99
C ASN A 150 9.96 17.17 -4.68
N ASN A 151 10.52 17.77 -3.62
CA ASN A 151 10.55 17.16 -2.29
C ASN A 151 9.15 16.93 -1.71
N ARG A 152 8.22 17.88 -1.92
CA ARG A 152 6.80 17.70 -1.53
C ARG A 152 6.18 16.52 -2.26
N LEU A 153 6.40 16.43 -3.58
CA LEU A 153 5.91 15.35 -4.42
C LEU A 153 6.45 13.98 -3.99
N GLU A 154 7.76 13.86 -3.77
CA GLU A 154 8.39 12.62 -3.31
C GLU A 154 7.81 12.16 -1.97
N LYS A 155 7.68 13.08 -1.01
CA LYS A 155 7.14 12.79 0.31
C LYS A 155 5.68 12.34 0.25
N GLU A 156 4.84 13.06 -0.47
CA GLU A 156 3.41 12.74 -0.60
C GLU A 156 3.21 11.39 -1.30
N LEU A 157 3.96 11.11 -2.38
CA LEU A 157 3.94 9.80 -3.04
C LEU A 157 4.36 8.68 -2.09
N HIS A 158 5.45 8.90 -1.35
CA HIS A 158 5.97 7.92 -0.40
C HIS A 158 4.94 7.59 0.69
N GLU A 159 4.32 8.60 1.29
CA GLU A 159 3.32 8.42 2.33
C GLU A 159 2.10 7.63 1.82
N ILE A 160 1.55 8.00 0.66
CA ILE A 160 0.40 7.32 0.06
C ILE A 160 0.75 5.87 -0.31
N TRP A 161 1.94 5.66 -0.89
CA TRP A 161 2.38 4.33 -1.33
C TRP A 161 2.66 3.40 -0.15
N GLN A 162 3.28 3.90 0.92
CA GLN A 162 3.51 3.14 2.14
C GLN A 162 2.18 2.76 2.82
N GLU A 163 1.21 3.67 2.86
CA GLU A 163 -0.14 3.38 3.37
C GLU A 163 -0.78 2.23 2.58
N PHE A 164 -0.74 2.27 1.25
CA PHE A 164 -1.25 1.21 0.39
C PHE A 164 -0.52 -0.13 0.62
N MET A 165 0.80 -0.12 0.62
CA MET A 165 1.60 -1.34 0.78
C MET A 165 1.39 -2.00 2.15
N ALA A 166 1.29 -1.21 3.22
CA ALA A 166 0.98 -1.73 4.56
C ALA A 166 -0.43 -2.35 4.64
N GLN A 167 -1.44 -1.73 4.00
CA GLN A 167 -2.78 -2.31 3.91
C GLN A 167 -2.79 -3.60 3.08
N LYS A 168 -2.05 -3.61 1.96
CA LYS A 168 -1.90 -4.80 1.10
C LYS A 168 -1.30 -5.97 1.87
N GLU A 169 -0.22 -5.74 2.60
CA GLU A 169 0.44 -6.76 3.42
C GLU A 169 -0.49 -7.31 4.50
N LYS A 170 -1.20 -6.43 5.23
CA LYS A 170 -2.19 -6.84 6.23
C LYS A 170 -3.34 -7.63 5.61
N ALA A 171 -3.83 -7.22 4.45
CA ALA A 171 -4.90 -7.93 3.75
C ALA A 171 -4.46 -9.34 3.35
N PHE A 172 -3.21 -9.53 2.88
CA PHE A 172 -2.66 -10.86 2.61
C PHE A 172 -2.47 -11.68 3.90
N TYR A 173 -1.96 -11.07 4.96
CA TYR A 173 -1.80 -11.71 6.27
C TYR A 173 -3.13 -12.21 6.84
N TYR A 174 -4.21 -11.45 6.64
CA TYR A 174 -5.57 -11.82 7.06
C TYR A 174 -6.32 -12.70 6.03
N GLU A 175 -5.62 -13.27 5.05
CA GLU A 175 -6.19 -14.16 4.01
C GLU A 175 -7.37 -13.54 3.25
N ALA A 176 -7.31 -12.22 2.99
CA ALA A 176 -8.32 -11.53 2.20
C ALA A 176 -8.44 -12.16 0.81
N LYS A 177 -9.68 -12.28 0.32
CA LYS A 177 -9.93 -12.76 -1.04
C LYS A 177 -9.74 -11.62 -2.04
N PHE A 178 -8.98 -11.89 -3.09
CA PHE A 178 -8.74 -11.00 -4.24
C PHE A 178 -9.25 -11.65 -5.53
N LYS A 179 -9.66 -10.84 -6.52
CA LYS A 179 -9.95 -11.37 -7.86
C LYS A 179 -8.66 -11.90 -8.48
N SER A 180 -8.79 -12.84 -9.41
CA SER A 180 -7.64 -13.48 -10.08
C SER A 180 -6.74 -12.48 -10.81
N ASN A 181 -7.28 -11.36 -11.29
CA ASN A 181 -6.53 -10.33 -11.99
C ASN A 181 -5.85 -9.29 -11.08
N PHE A 182 -6.08 -9.32 -9.76
CA PHE A 182 -5.51 -8.34 -8.83
C PHE A 182 -3.98 -8.35 -8.85
N ALA A 183 -3.34 -9.51 -8.87
CA ALA A 183 -1.88 -9.62 -8.87
C ALA A 183 -1.26 -8.90 -10.07
N CYS A 184 -1.78 -9.17 -11.27
CA CYS A 184 -1.34 -8.54 -12.51
C CYS A 184 -1.55 -7.01 -12.48
N LYS A 185 -2.73 -6.54 -12.06
CA LYS A 185 -3.03 -5.10 -11.98
C LYS A 185 -2.22 -4.38 -10.91
N ASN A 186 -1.95 -5.03 -9.77
CA ASN A 186 -1.06 -4.48 -8.76
C ASN A 186 0.38 -4.36 -9.28
N GLU A 187 0.88 -5.34 -10.03
CA GLU A 187 2.22 -5.31 -10.61
C GLU A 187 2.36 -4.17 -11.65
N GLU A 188 1.36 -3.98 -12.51
CA GLU A 188 1.30 -2.83 -13.43
C GLU A 188 1.39 -1.49 -12.67
N LEU A 189 0.64 -1.35 -11.57
CA LEU A 189 0.69 -0.14 -10.73
C LEU A 189 2.04 0.02 -10.03
N GLU A 190 2.61 -1.05 -9.49
CA GLU A 190 3.90 -1.03 -8.80
C GLU A 190 5.04 -0.58 -9.74
N ASN A 191 5.06 -1.12 -10.95
CA ASN A 191 6.01 -0.70 -11.99
C ASN A 191 5.84 0.78 -12.38
N LEU A 192 4.60 1.28 -12.45
CA LEU A 192 4.32 2.69 -12.68
C LEU A 192 4.89 3.58 -11.56
N ILE A 193 4.66 3.21 -10.29
CA ILE A 193 5.11 3.99 -9.13
C ILE A 193 6.65 3.99 -9.03
N LEU A 194 7.29 2.83 -9.22
CA LEU A 194 8.76 2.75 -9.25
C LEU A 194 9.34 3.60 -10.38
N SER A 195 8.72 3.55 -11.56
CA SER A 195 9.13 4.38 -12.70
C SER A 195 8.98 5.87 -12.41
N LEU A 196 7.90 6.29 -11.74
CA LEU A 196 7.72 7.67 -11.30
C LEU A 196 8.76 8.10 -10.26
N GLN A 197 9.07 7.24 -9.30
CA GLN A 197 10.11 7.52 -8.29
C GLN A 197 11.47 7.78 -8.93
N ASP A 198 11.83 7.03 -9.98
CA ASP A 198 13.06 7.28 -10.74
C ASP A 198 13.07 8.67 -11.40
N VAL A 199 11.92 9.13 -11.93
CA VAL A 199 11.78 10.47 -12.52
C VAL A 199 11.96 11.56 -11.45
N LEU A 200 11.28 11.45 -10.31
CA LEU A 200 11.41 12.40 -9.20
C LEU A 200 12.84 12.43 -8.66
N PHE A 201 13.47 11.27 -8.53
CA PHE A 201 14.85 11.14 -8.12
C PHE A 201 15.80 11.86 -9.10
N LEU A 202 15.60 11.74 -10.41
CA LEU A 202 16.40 12.46 -11.40
C LEU A 202 16.28 13.99 -11.23
N ILE A 203 15.08 14.50 -11.00
CA ILE A 203 14.85 15.93 -10.77
C ILE A 203 15.64 16.40 -9.54
N SER A 204 15.47 15.71 -8.41
CA SER A 204 16.23 15.95 -7.17
C SER A 204 17.74 15.87 -7.41
N PHE A 205 18.18 14.89 -8.19
CA PHE A 205 19.58 14.66 -8.50
C PHE A 205 20.19 15.84 -9.29
N LYS A 206 19.52 16.31 -10.34
CA LYS A 206 19.95 17.46 -11.14
C LYS A 206 20.02 18.74 -10.32
N LEU A 207 19.01 19.01 -9.49
CA LEU A 207 18.91 20.22 -8.66
C LEU A 207 19.95 20.31 -7.53
N ASN A 208 20.45 19.17 -7.05
CA ASN A 208 21.42 19.13 -5.95
C ASN A 208 22.88 19.09 -6.43
N LYS A 209 23.14 19.17 -7.75
CA LYS A 209 24.49 19.14 -8.34
C LYS A 209 25.38 18.03 -7.75
N PHE A 210 24.83 16.85 -7.50
CA PHE A 210 25.65 15.73 -7.06
C PHE A 210 26.73 15.45 -8.12
N GLN A 211 28.00 15.55 -7.73
CA GLN A 211 29.12 15.21 -8.61
C GLN A 211 29.19 13.69 -8.78
N LEU A 212 28.40 13.17 -9.71
CA LEU A 212 28.60 11.81 -10.21
C LEU A 212 29.86 11.76 -11.07
N ARG A 213 30.52 10.60 -11.10
CA ARG A 213 31.46 10.29 -12.17
C ARG A 213 30.68 10.24 -13.49
N SER A 214 31.27 10.68 -14.62
CA SER A 214 30.58 10.80 -15.92
C SER A 214 29.72 9.57 -16.27
N ASN A 215 30.26 8.37 -16.05
CA ASN A 215 29.58 7.11 -16.35
C ASN A 215 28.27 6.90 -15.57
N GLN A 216 28.17 7.40 -14.34
CA GLN A 216 26.95 7.25 -13.55
C GLN A 216 25.85 8.22 -14.04
N SER A 217 26.23 9.39 -14.56
CA SER A 217 25.28 10.30 -15.20
C SER A 217 24.77 9.75 -16.53
N GLU A 218 25.62 9.09 -17.32
CA GLU A 218 25.23 8.42 -18.57
C GLU A 218 24.27 7.26 -18.30
N LEU A 219 24.58 6.39 -17.35
CA LEU A 219 23.71 5.27 -16.97
C LEU A 219 22.36 5.74 -16.41
N LEU A 220 22.34 6.85 -15.67
CA LEU A 220 21.10 7.42 -15.16
C LEU A 220 20.24 8.00 -16.30
N ALA A 221 20.87 8.65 -17.28
CA ALA A 221 20.18 9.16 -18.47
C ALA A 221 19.60 8.01 -19.31
N GLU A 222 20.38 6.94 -19.55
CA GLU A 222 19.94 5.75 -20.28
C GLU A 222 18.75 5.06 -19.59
N ARG A 223 18.84 4.89 -18.26
CA ARG A 223 17.75 4.32 -17.45
C ARG A 223 16.47 5.16 -17.53
N ILE A 224 16.60 6.49 -17.60
CA ILE A 224 15.44 7.39 -17.72
C ILE A 224 14.86 7.36 -19.13
N THR A 225 15.69 7.28 -20.17
CA THR A 225 15.17 7.14 -21.54
C THR A 225 14.38 5.86 -21.73
N ASP A 226 14.67 4.79 -20.97
CA ASP A 226 13.89 3.56 -20.98
C ASP A 226 12.79 3.46 -19.90
N ASN A 227 12.63 4.52 -19.11
CA ASN A 227 11.65 4.56 -18.03
C ASN A 227 10.21 4.60 -18.58
N ALA A 228 9.37 3.68 -18.10
CA ALA A 228 8.00 3.53 -18.59
C ALA A 228 7.12 4.76 -18.29
N TYR A 229 7.31 5.40 -17.13
CA TYR A 229 6.55 6.60 -16.78
C TYR A 229 6.93 7.76 -17.69
N TYR A 230 8.23 7.97 -17.91
CA TYR A 230 8.73 9.00 -18.81
C TYR A 230 8.14 8.83 -20.22
N LYS A 231 8.30 7.65 -20.85
CA LYS A 231 7.79 7.38 -22.21
C LYS A 231 6.29 7.60 -22.35
N LEU A 232 5.51 7.23 -21.32
CA LEU A 232 4.05 7.28 -21.39
C LEU A 232 3.48 8.67 -21.09
N PHE A 233 4.14 9.46 -20.23
CA PHE A 233 3.53 10.64 -19.62
C PHE A 233 4.33 11.93 -19.71
N ILE A 234 5.60 11.88 -20.16
CA ILE A 234 6.50 13.05 -20.22
C ILE A 234 7.13 13.22 -21.61
N GLU A 235 7.53 12.12 -22.25
CA GLU A 235 8.11 12.16 -23.60
C GLU A 235 7.11 12.76 -24.59
N ASP A 236 7.57 13.77 -25.32
CA ASP A 236 6.78 14.57 -26.28
C ASP A 236 5.45 15.13 -25.73
N LYS A 237 5.36 15.33 -24.41
CA LYS A 237 4.19 15.86 -23.71
C LYS A 237 4.58 16.99 -22.79
N PHE A 238 3.73 18.02 -22.73
CA PHE A 238 3.92 19.19 -21.85
C PHE A 238 5.29 19.87 -22.06
N ASP A 239 5.87 19.77 -23.25
CA ASP A 239 7.21 20.27 -23.57
C ASP A 239 7.18 21.68 -24.18
N THR A 240 6.03 22.36 -24.18
CA THR A 240 5.88 23.73 -24.68
C THR A 240 5.73 24.72 -23.52
N TRP A 241 6.51 25.81 -23.53
CA TRP A 241 6.68 26.72 -22.38
C TRP A 241 5.39 27.44 -21.94
N ASP A 242 4.57 27.90 -22.89
CA ASP A 242 3.41 28.77 -22.61
C ASP A 242 2.04 28.14 -22.95
N SER A 243 2.02 26.85 -23.29
CA SER A 243 0.77 26.19 -23.70
C SER A 243 0.62 24.82 -23.08
N LEU A 244 -0.48 24.65 -22.35
CA LEU A 244 -0.97 23.33 -21.99
C LEU A 244 -1.88 22.81 -23.10
N ASP A 245 -1.45 21.77 -23.80
CA ASP A 245 -2.35 21.01 -24.65
C ASP A 245 -3.38 20.29 -23.77
N LYS A 246 -4.63 20.77 -23.83
CA LYS A 246 -5.74 20.21 -23.04
C LYS A 246 -6.10 18.80 -23.48
N VAL A 247 -5.91 18.46 -24.76
CA VAL A 247 -6.17 17.12 -25.29
C VAL A 247 -5.19 16.13 -24.67
N ASP A 248 -3.90 16.47 -24.67
CA ASP A 248 -2.87 15.65 -24.05
C ASP A 248 -3.05 15.54 -22.54
N TYR A 249 -3.39 16.66 -21.89
CA TYR A 249 -3.72 16.68 -20.47
C TYR A 249 -4.85 15.71 -20.11
N ASP A 250 -5.97 15.80 -20.82
CA ASP A 250 -7.14 14.95 -20.56
C ASP A 250 -6.85 13.47 -20.87
N ASP A 251 -6.11 13.16 -21.94
CA ASP A 251 -5.70 11.79 -22.27
C ASP A 251 -4.78 11.19 -21.20
N VAL A 252 -3.74 11.94 -20.78
CA VAL A 252 -2.81 11.52 -19.74
C VAL A 252 -3.54 11.28 -18.42
N GLN A 253 -4.39 12.22 -17.99
CA GLN A 253 -5.18 12.04 -16.78
C GLN A 253 -6.08 10.82 -16.87
N LYS A 254 -6.75 10.62 -18.01
CA LYS A 254 -7.62 9.45 -18.22
C LYS A 254 -6.85 8.15 -18.10
N ARG A 255 -5.68 8.04 -18.73
CA ARG A 255 -4.83 6.83 -18.65
C ARG A 255 -4.39 6.53 -17.22
N LEU A 256 -3.90 7.53 -16.49
CA LEU A 256 -3.50 7.37 -15.08
C LEU A 256 -4.68 6.93 -14.20
N ARG A 257 -5.88 7.51 -14.43
CA ARG A 257 -7.10 7.07 -13.74
C ARG A 257 -7.45 5.63 -14.05
N VAL A 258 -7.35 5.21 -15.31
CA VAL A 258 -7.68 3.84 -15.73
C VAL A 258 -6.80 2.83 -15.00
N ILE A 259 -5.48 3.03 -14.98
CA ILE A 259 -4.54 2.11 -14.31
C ILE A 259 -4.93 1.89 -12.83
N VAL A 260 -5.13 2.97 -12.08
CA VAL A 260 -5.49 2.85 -10.65
C VAL A 260 -6.92 2.31 -10.46
N ASN A 261 -7.86 2.70 -11.32
CA ASN A 261 -9.23 2.21 -11.24
C ASN A 261 -9.31 0.71 -11.55
N GLU A 262 -8.50 0.18 -12.46
CA GLU A 262 -8.46 -1.27 -12.73
C GLU A 262 -8.00 -2.06 -11.50
N VAL A 263 -7.03 -1.52 -10.74
CA VAL A 263 -6.65 -2.09 -9.43
C VAL A 263 -7.84 -2.03 -8.47
N ILE A 264 -8.50 -0.88 -8.35
CA ILE A 264 -9.71 -0.73 -7.51
C ILE A 264 -10.81 -1.73 -7.89
N GLU A 265 -11.10 -1.91 -9.19
CA GLU A 265 -12.12 -2.86 -9.66
C GLU A 265 -11.73 -4.32 -9.39
N SER A 266 -10.42 -4.63 -9.42
CA SER A 266 -9.91 -5.96 -9.07
C SER A 266 -10.02 -6.27 -7.57
N LEU A 267 -10.24 -5.26 -6.71
CA LEU A 267 -10.53 -5.44 -5.28
C LEU A 267 -12.01 -5.68 -4.98
N LYS A 268 -12.93 -5.24 -5.86
CA LYS A 268 -14.37 -5.44 -5.68
C LYS A 268 -14.73 -6.90 -5.90
N PHE A 269 -15.42 -7.52 -4.96
CA PHE A 269 -16.04 -8.84 -5.12
C PHE A 269 -17.52 -8.71 -5.37
#